data_AF-A0A399SZH6-F1
#
_entry.id   AF-A0A399SZH6-F1
#
_cell.length_a   1.000
_cell.length_b   1.000
_cell.length_c   1.000
_cell.angle_alpha   90.00
_cell.angle_beta   90.00
_cell.angle_gamma   90.00
#
_symmetry.space_group_name_H-M   'P 1'
#
loop_
_entity.id
_entity.type
_entity.pdbx_description
1 polymer ?
#
loop_
_entity_poly.entity_id
_entity_poly.type
_entity_poly.pdbx_seq_one_letter_code
_entity_poly.pdbx_strand_id
1 'polypeptide(L)'
;MKSKKIKRIIPLLLLLPLCVVLLGTGCDDKEQDPLCFQGKVVNLNHGDGCQNIIEISEPPENSELPVGATIAFNSDLYDGILNEGDIVYFKVLQYEEFGNHFSTCMLFPEFAASIEFCNN
;
A
#
# COMPACT_ATOMS: atom_id res chain seq x y z
N MET A 1 26.29 -28.21 71.64
CA MET A 1 25.20 -28.59 70.70
C MET A 1 25.46 -27.89 69.37
N LYS A 2 25.74 -28.65 68.30
CA LYS A 2 26.00 -28.13 66.95
C LYS A 2 24.66 -27.72 66.31
N SER A 3 24.58 -26.55 65.68
CA SER A 3 23.61 -26.35 64.60
C SER A 3 24.27 -25.65 63.42
N LYS A 4 23.96 -26.20 62.24
CA LYS A 4 24.67 -26.08 60.96
C LYS A 4 24.30 -24.78 60.23
N LYS A 5 25.30 -24.25 59.50
CA LYS A 5 25.17 -23.24 58.43
C LYS A 5 24.21 -23.72 57.32
N ILE A 6 23.41 -22.81 56.74
CA ILE A 6 23.10 -22.78 55.30
C ILE A 6 22.94 -21.32 54.87
N LYS A 7 23.99 -20.72 54.27
CA LYS A 7 23.86 -19.49 53.48
C LYS A 7 23.22 -19.90 52.14
N ARG A 8 22.00 -19.45 51.86
CA ARG A 8 21.40 -19.60 50.52
C ARG A 8 22.06 -18.58 49.58
N ILE A 9 23.09 -19.03 48.88
CA ILE A 9 23.62 -18.32 47.70
C ILE A 9 22.70 -18.73 46.55
N ILE A 10 21.76 -17.86 46.21
CA ILE A 10 20.89 -18.01 45.04
C ILE A 10 21.81 -17.87 43.81
N PRO A 11 21.93 -18.87 42.93
CA PRO A 11 22.66 -18.69 41.69
C PRO A 11 21.77 -17.84 40.76
N LEU A 12 22.08 -16.55 40.68
CA LEU A 12 21.59 -15.62 39.66
C LEU A 12 22.23 -15.98 38.30
N LEU A 13 21.97 -17.20 37.82
CA LEU A 13 22.59 -17.75 36.61
C LEU A 13 21.57 -18.51 35.75
N LEU A 14 20.40 -17.91 35.55
CA LEU A 14 19.33 -18.44 34.71
C LEU A 14 18.58 -17.32 33.97
N LEU A 15 19.32 -16.30 33.54
CA LEU A 15 18.88 -15.28 32.59
C LEU A 15 19.86 -15.23 31.41
N LEU A 16 20.13 -16.41 30.85
CA LEU A 16 20.65 -16.54 29.48
C LEU A 16 19.47 -16.39 28.49
N PRO A 17 19.71 -15.97 27.25
CA PRO A 17 19.36 -14.67 26.71
C PRO A 17 18.04 -14.72 25.94
N LEU A 18 17.01 -14.01 26.43
CA LEU A 18 15.73 -13.87 25.73
C LEU A 18 15.67 -12.56 24.90
N CYS A 19 16.79 -12.17 24.29
CA CYS A 19 16.90 -10.93 23.51
C CYS A 19 17.23 -11.15 22.02
N VAL A 20 17.12 -12.38 21.50
CA VAL A 20 17.45 -12.70 20.09
C VAL A 20 16.21 -13.03 19.27
N VAL A 21 15.07 -12.39 19.54
CA VAL A 21 13.84 -12.60 18.76
C VAL A 21 13.21 -11.25 18.37
N LEU A 22 14.02 -10.36 17.81
CA LEU A 22 13.55 -9.19 17.05
C LEU A 22 14.32 -9.01 15.73
N LEU A 23 14.80 -10.11 15.15
CA LEU A 23 15.20 -10.16 13.74
C LEU A 23 14.06 -10.83 12.98
N GLY A 24 13.02 -10.06 12.68
CA GLY A 24 11.80 -10.63 12.13
C GLY A 24 10.73 -9.61 11.79
N THR A 25 11.07 -8.61 10.99
CA THR A 25 10.18 -8.14 9.93
C THR A 25 11.08 -7.93 8.73
N GLY A 26 11.14 -8.92 7.83
CA GLY A 26 11.72 -8.70 6.52
C GLY A 26 10.97 -7.53 5.89
N CYS A 27 11.70 -6.48 5.52
CA CYS A 27 11.31 -5.77 4.32
C CYS A 27 11.43 -6.84 3.25
N ASP A 28 10.30 -7.40 2.83
CA ASP A 28 10.24 -8.07 1.55
C ASP A 28 10.52 -6.97 0.53
N ASP A 29 11.80 -6.71 0.29
CA ASP A 29 12.29 -5.96 -0.85
C ASP A 29 12.04 -6.85 -2.09
N LYS A 30 10.78 -7.19 -2.36
CA LYS A 30 10.39 -7.33 -3.75
C LYS A 30 10.68 -5.96 -4.32
N GLU A 31 11.76 -5.83 -5.08
CA GLU A 31 12.04 -4.63 -5.87
C GLU A 31 10.76 -4.33 -6.66
N GLN A 32 9.93 -3.46 -6.11
CA GLN A 32 8.84 -2.86 -6.84
C GLN A 32 9.50 -2.07 -7.94
N ASP A 33 9.02 -2.28 -9.16
CA ASP A 33 9.52 -1.53 -10.30
C ASP A 33 9.48 -0.04 -9.94
N PRO A 34 10.63 0.67 -10.04
CA PRO A 34 10.78 2.02 -9.49
C PRO A 34 9.88 3.06 -10.17
N LEU A 35 9.16 2.67 -11.22
CA LEU A 35 8.18 3.50 -11.92
C LEU A 35 6.73 3.22 -11.48
N CYS A 36 6.50 2.24 -10.62
CA CYS A 36 5.17 1.91 -10.13
C CYS A 36 4.72 2.89 -9.04
N PHE A 37 3.51 3.41 -9.23
CA PHE A 37 2.72 4.04 -8.20
C PHE A 37 2.08 2.96 -7.34
N GLN A 38 1.91 3.26 -6.06
CA GLN A 38 0.90 2.62 -5.22
C GLN A 38 -0.34 3.51 -5.18
N GLY A 39 -1.51 2.91 -5.31
CA GLY A 39 -2.76 3.62 -5.10
C GLY A 39 -3.84 2.74 -4.52
N LYS A 40 -4.87 3.39 -4.00
CA LYS A 40 -6.06 2.77 -3.46
C LYS A 40 -7.22 2.96 -4.42
N VAL A 41 -7.93 1.88 -4.72
CA VAL A 41 -9.18 1.95 -5.49
C VAL A 41 -10.24 2.62 -4.60
N VAL A 42 -10.72 3.80 -4.99
CA VAL A 42 -11.70 4.57 -4.20
C VAL A 42 -13.10 4.56 -4.80
N ASN A 43 -13.23 4.23 -6.09
CA ASN A 43 -14.53 4.04 -6.74
C ASN A 43 -14.40 3.02 -7.88
N LEU A 44 -15.42 2.17 -8.05
CA LEU A 44 -15.61 1.36 -9.24
C LEU A 44 -16.94 1.70 -9.90
N ASN A 45 -16.99 1.64 -11.23
CA ASN A 45 -18.22 1.82 -11.99
C ASN A 45 -19.06 0.53 -11.89
N HIS A 46 -20.23 0.63 -11.25
CA HIS A 46 -21.17 -0.49 -11.10
C HIS A 46 -22.34 -0.42 -12.10
N GLY A 47 -22.12 0.24 -13.25
CA GLY A 47 -23.14 0.48 -14.29
C GLY A 47 -23.94 1.77 -14.11
N ASP A 48 -23.51 2.66 -13.22
CA ASP A 48 -24.13 3.95 -12.93
C ASP A 48 -23.58 5.10 -13.81
N GLY A 49 -22.53 4.82 -14.58
CA GLY A 49 -21.88 5.80 -15.45
C GLY A 49 -20.80 6.63 -14.76
N CYS A 50 -20.47 6.33 -13.50
CA CYS A 50 -19.36 6.95 -12.80
C CYS A 50 -18.02 6.31 -13.16
N GLN A 51 -16.91 7.00 -12.88
CA GLN A 51 -15.59 6.52 -13.28
C GLN A 51 -15.02 5.52 -12.27
N ASN A 52 -14.20 4.58 -12.73
CA ASN A 52 -13.30 3.88 -11.82
C ASN A 52 -12.20 4.84 -11.41
N ILE A 53 -11.94 4.97 -10.12
CA ILE A 53 -10.99 5.96 -9.59
C ILE A 53 -9.99 5.29 -8.67
N ILE A 54 -8.71 5.60 -8.88
CA ILE A 54 -7.61 5.30 -7.96
C ILE A 54 -7.13 6.62 -7.35
N GLU A 55 -6.94 6.64 -6.04
CA GLU A 55 -6.24 7.70 -5.31
C GLU A 55 -4.78 7.26 -5.10
N ILE A 56 -3.83 8.10 -5.52
CA ILE A 56 -2.40 7.81 -5.38
C ILE A 56 -2.00 7.92 -3.91
N SER A 57 -1.48 6.83 -3.34
CA SER A 57 -0.95 6.82 -1.97
C SER A 57 0.56 7.00 -1.92
N GLU A 58 1.28 6.46 -2.91
CA GLU A 58 2.73 6.57 -3.01
C GLU A 58 3.16 6.67 -4.47
N PRO A 59 3.58 7.86 -4.96
CA PRO A 59 4.15 8.01 -6.28
C PRO A 59 5.65 7.68 -6.28
N PRO A 60 6.24 7.32 -7.44
CA PRO A 60 7.69 7.20 -7.56
C PRO A 60 8.40 8.55 -7.37
N GLU A 61 9.67 8.55 -6.95
CA GLU A 61 10.41 9.75 -6.48
C GLU A 61 10.39 10.97 -7.41
N ASN A 62 10.20 10.77 -8.72
CA ASN A 62 10.20 11.84 -9.73
C ASN A 62 8.87 11.98 -10.49
N SER A 63 7.77 11.49 -9.92
CA SER A 63 6.44 11.68 -10.47
C SER A 63 5.99 13.13 -10.41
N GLU A 64 5.32 13.58 -11.47
CA GLU A 64 4.59 14.86 -11.49
C GLU A 64 3.26 14.79 -10.73
N LEU A 65 2.65 13.59 -10.66
CA LEU A 65 1.41 13.35 -9.92
C LEU A 65 1.71 13.17 -8.42
N PRO A 66 1.10 13.98 -7.53
CA PRO A 66 1.35 13.94 -6.09
C PRO A 66 0.53 12.86 -5.37
N VAL A 67 0.91 12.59 -4.12
CA VAL A 67 0.06 11.84 -3.17
C VAL A 67 -1.30 12.53 -3.03
N GLY A 68 -2.37 11.75 -3.04
CA GLY A 68 -3.76 12.20 -2.94
C GLY A 68 -4.38 12.56 -4.29
N ALA A 69 -3.60 12.65 -5.38
CA ALA A 69 -4.17 12.87 -6.70
C ALA A 69 -5.03 11.66 -7.12
N THR A 70 -6.17 11.96 -7.74
CA THR A 70 -7.13 10.96 -8.19
C THR A 70 -7.13 10.80 -9.71
N ILE A 71 -7.08 9.55 -10.17
CA ILE A 71 -7.05 9.24 -11.61
C ILE A 71 -8.20 8.32 -12.01
N ALA A 72 -8.82 8.61 -13.15
CA ALA A 72 -9.72 7.71 -13.84
C ALA A 72 -8.92 6.61 -14.54
N PHE A 73 -9.39 5.37 -14.48
CA PHE A 73 -8.73 4.24 -15.15
C PHE A 73 -9.73 3.23 -15.74
N ASN A 74 -9.22 2.37 -16.63
CA ASN A 74 -9.98 1.24 -17.15
C ASN A 74 -9.75 -0.01 -16.27
N SER A 75 -10.79 -0.45 -15.55
CA SER A 75 -10.76 -1.63 -14.69
C SER A 75 -10.53 -2.94 -15.44
N ASP A 76 -10.90 -3.00 -16.73
CA ASP A 76 -10.79 -4.21 -17.54
C ASP A 76 -9.33 -4.58 -17.85
N LEU A 77 -8.38 -3.67 -17.57
CA LEU A 77 -6.94 -3.91 -17.71
C LEU A 77 -6.36 -4.67 -16.51
N TYR A 78 -7.12 -4.84 -15.43
CA TYR A 78 -6.68 -5.58 -14.26
C TYR A 78 -6.94 -7.09 -14.44
N ASP A 79 -5.90 -7.91 -14.28
CA ASP A 79 -6.02 -9.37 -14.37
C ASP A 79 -6.55 -9.97 -13.06
N GLY A 80 -7.82 -9.72 -12.76
CA GLY A 80 -8.47 -10.21 -11.55
C GLY A 80 -9.77 -9.52 -11.21
N ILE A 81 -10.24 -9.75 -9.98
CA ILE A 81 -11.37 -9.04 -9.41
C ILE A 81 -10.82 -7.88 -8.59
N LEU A 82 -11.26 -6.67 -8.93
CA LEU A 82 -10.95 -5.46 -8.21
C LEU A 82 -12.11 -5.09 -7.28
N ASN A 83 -11.80 -4.64 -6.07
CA ASN A 83 -12.78 -4.11 -5.11
C ASN A 83 -12.39 -2.70 -4.68
N GLU A 84 -13.40 -1.93 -4.26
CA GLU A 84 -13.17 -0.66 -3.58
C GLU A 84 -12.41 -0.90 -2.27
N GLY A 85 -11.35 -0.13 -2.06
CA GLY A 85 -10.43 -0.28 -0.94
C GLY A 85 -9.18 -1.08 -1.25
N ASP A 86 -9.12 -1.80 -2.37
CA ASP A 86 -7.94 -2.57 -2.77
C ASP A 86 -6.75 -1.65 -3.03
N ILE A 87 -5.55 -2.14 -2.68
CA ILE A 87 -4.28 -1.50 -3.01
C ILE A 87 -3.74 -2.11 -4.29
N VAL A 88 -3.46 -1.26 -5.27
CA VAL A 88 -2.92 -1.63 -6.58
C VAL A 88 -1.61 -0.92 -6.85
N TYR A 89 -0.79 -1.57 -7.68
CA TYR A 89 0.44 -1.01 -8.19
C TYR A 89 0.32 -0.83 -9.70
N PHE A 90 0.69 0.32 -10.22
CA PHE A 90 0.48 0.65 -11.63
C PHE A 90 1.47 1.70 -12.13
N LYS A 91 1.72 1.71 -13.43
CA LYS A 91 2.44 2.78 -14.14
C LYS A 91 1.44 3.68 -14.85
N VAL A 92 1.67 4.97 -14.79
CA VAL A 92 0.94 5.94 -15.62
C VAL A 92 1.67 6.08 -16.95
N LEU A 93 1.01 5.72 -18.06
CA LEU A 93 1.58 5.80 -19.41
C LEU A 93 1.33 7.19 -20.03
N GLN A 94 0.14 7.73 -19.79
CA GLN A 94 -0.25 9.08 -20.17
C GLN A 94 -1.39 9.54 -19.26
N TYR A 95 -1.50 10.85 -19.05
CA TYR A 95 -2.61 11.43 -18.33
C TYR A 95 -2.94 12.84 -18.87
N GLU A 96 -4.17 13.28 -18.63
CA GLU A 96 -4.62 14.64 -18.88
C GLU A 96 -5.53 15.10 -17.73
N GLU A 97 -5.57 16.41 -17.47
CA GLU A 97 -6.51 16.98 -16.50
C GLU A 97 -7.94 16.62 -16.91
N PHE A 98 -8.70 16.10 -15.96
CA PHE A 98 -10.09 15.76 -16.18
C PHE A 98 -10.88 17.06 -16.28
N GLY A 99 -11.36 17.36 -17.48
CA GLY A 99 -12.07 18.62 -17.74
C GLY A 99 -13.26 18.85 -16.82
N ASN A 100 -13.63 20.12 -16.64
CA ASN A 100 -14.79 20.53 -15.83
C ASN A 100 -16.11 20.04 -16.48
N HIS A 101 -16.51 18.81 -16.17
CA HIS A 101 -17.80 18.27 -16.55
C HIS A 101 -18.74 18.27 -15.34
N PHE A 102 -19.95 18.79 -15.54
CA PHE A 102 -21.03 18.59 -14.57
C PHE A 102 -21.39 17.10 -14.58
N SER A 103 -21.06 16.40 -13.49
CA SER A 103 -21.37 15.00 -13.27
C SER A 103 -22.32 14.86 -12.08
N THR A 104 -23.19 13.86 -12.11
CA THR A 104 -24.01 13.45 -10.97
C THR A 104 -23.25 12.51 -10.02
N CYS A 105 -22.02 12.13 -10.37
CA CYS A 105 -21.17 11.28 -9.54
C CYS A 105 -20.71 12.02 -8.29
N MET A 106 -20.72 11.33 -7.15
CA MET A 106 -20.26 11.88 -5.88
C MET A 106 -18.73 12.09 -5.87
N LEU A 107 -18.00 11.20 -6.55
CA LEU A 107 -16.55 11.26 -6.70
C LEU A 107 -16.21 11.58 -8.15
N PHE A 108 -15.19 12.42 -8.32
CA PHE A 108 -14.73 12.87 -9.61
C PHE A 108 -13.20 12.87 -9.61
N PRO A 109 -12.55 12.22 -10.60
CA PRO A 109 -11.11 12.18 -10.67
C PRO A 109 -10.55 13.54 -11.12
N GLU A 110 -9.34 13.85 -10.68
CA GLU A 110 -8.60 15.03 -11.14
C GLU A 110 -7.98 14.81 -12.53
N PHE A 111 -7.62 13.57 -12.85
CA PHE A 111 -7.00 13.22 -14.13
C PHE A 111 -7.67 12.03 -14.79
N ALA A 112 -7.66 11.98 -16.12
CA ALA A 112 -7.90 10.75 -16.87
C ALA A 112 -6.55 10.13 -17.23
N ALA A 113 -6.34 8.85 -16.92
CA ALA A 113 -5.06 8.20 -17.15
C ALA A 113 -5.19 6.87 -17.91
N SER A 114 -4.24 6.63 -18.81
CA SER A 114 -3.96 5.28 -19.30
C SER A 114 -2.89 4.67 -18.40
N ILE A 115 -3.18 3.50 -17.83
CA ILE A 115 -2.30 2.84 -16.88
C ILE A 115 -1.99 1.41 -17.31
N GLU A 116 -0.87 0.91 -16.83
CA GLU A 116 -0.48 -0.50 -16.88
C GLU A 116 -0.30 -1.00 -15.45
N PHE A 117 -1.01 -2.06 -15.06
CA PHE A 117 -0.84 -2.63 -13.72
C PHE A 117 0.52 -3.32 -13.60
N CYS A 118 1.21 -3.06 -12.51
CA CYS A 118 2.45 -3.73 -12.19
C CYS A 118 2.15 -5.16 -11.69
N ASN A 119 2.94 -6.13 -12.14
CA ASN A 119 2.82 -7.51 -11.65
C ASN A 119 3.12 -7.54 -10.14
N ASN A 120 2.26 -8.21 -9.37
CA ASN A 120 2.45 -8.49 -7.93
C ASN A 120 3.15 -9.84 -7.68
#